data_AF-X0YFX7-F1
#
_entry.id   AF-X0YFX7-F1
#
_cell.length_a   1.000
_cell.length_b   1.000
_cell.length_c   1.000
_cell.angle_alpha   90.00
_cell.angle_beta   90.00
_cell.angle_gamma   90.00
#
_symmetry.space_group_name_H-M   'P 1'
#
loop_
_entity.id
_entity.type
_entity.pdbx_description
1 polymer ?
#
loop_
_entity_poly.entity_id
_entity_poly.type
_entity_poly.pdbx_seq_one_letter_code
_entity_poly.pdbx_strand_id
1 'polypeptide(L)'
;NEDGLRGAWDSDERLKVLDADGIAGEVVYADGITEMNAPPFGGGFAMPAEKVVPELQWAGCRAHNRWLSEFVARAPERRCGLGCIPIFWEVEKAVEEIQWCRDNGLRGLTFPIAWGKQAPYHHPRYDPIWAACQDLDLSINFHVGHAPHEDYFGPIPATEDSVTLPGAVGIYISEVCWWAIRPLTFMIWGGVFERFPKLKVAFTESTTVWVPEYLMLMDQRYSTTHYS
;
A
#
# COMPACT_ATOMS: atom_id res chain seq x y z
N ASN A 1 11.01 13.47 20.71
CA ASN A 1 12.43 13.86 20.71
C ASN A 1 12.83 14.03 19.25
N GLU A 2 13.34 15.19 18.83
CA GLU A 2 13.63 15.49 17.42
C GLU A 2 14.67 14.54 16.81
N ASP A 3 15.59 14.03 17.64
CA ASP A 3 16.64 13.10 17.21
C ASP A 3 16.09 11.78 16.67
N GLY A 4 15.07 11.20 17.31
CA GLY A 4 14.49 9.92 16.89
C GLY A 4 13.76 9.99 15.54
N LEU A 5 13.24 11.18 15.17
CA LEU A 5 12.59 11.38 13.87
C LEU A 5 13.58 11.25 12.70
N ARG A 6 14.87 11.49 12.95
CA ARG A 6 15.92 11.31 11.94
C ARG A 6 16.06 9.84 11.52
N GLY A 7 15.65 8.89 12.36
CA GLY A 7 15.61 7.46 12.02
C GLY A 7 14.67 7.12 10.84
N ALA A 8 13.90 8.08 10.33
CA ALA A 8 13.17 7.92 9.08
C ALA A 8 14.09 7.91 7.83
N TRP A 9 15.28 8.52 7.89
CA TRP A 9 16.24 8.54 6.77
C TRP A 9 17.69 8.26 7.16
N ASP A 10 18.05 8.42 8.43
CA ASP A 10 19.37 8.15 8.99
C ASP A 10 19.43 6.70 9.50
N SER A 11 20.23 5.88 8.81
CA SER A 11 20.30 4.45 9.04
C SER A 11 20.80 4.08 10.44
N ASP A 12 21.81 4.80 10.92
CA ASP A 12 22.48 4.50 12.19
C ASP A 12 21.58 4.92 13.36
N GLU A 13 20.86 6.04 13.20
CA GLU A 13 19.86 6.45 14.18
C GLU A 13 18.68 5.48 14.24
N ARG A 14 18.20 5.00 13.08
CA ARG A 14 17.13 4.00 13.04
C ARG A 14 17.50 2.73 13.78
N LEU A 15 18.72 2.22 13.62
CA LEU A 15 19.17 1.02 14.32
C LEU A 15 19.17 1.20 15.84
N LYS A 16 19.60 2.36 16.35
CA LYS A 16 19.53 2.65 17.80
C LYS A 16 18.11 2.63 18.32
N VAL A 17 17.15 3.21 17.58
CA VAL A 17 15.74 3.21 17.96
C VAL A 17 15.20 1.78 17.97
N LEU A 18 15.45 1.01 16.92
CA LEU A 18 15.03 -0.40 16.85
C LEU A 18 15.66 -1.25 17.96
N ASP A 19 16.92 -1.03 18.28
CA ASP A 19 17.63 -1.76 19.33
C ASP A 19 17.11 -1.39 20.73
N ALA A 20 16.80 -0.11 20.96
CA ALA A 20 16.18 0.35 22.19
C ALA A 20 14.78 -0.25 22.40
N ASP A 21 14.01 -0.43 21.32
CA ASP A 21 12.68 -1.03 21.33
C ASP A 21 12.72 -2.58 21.27
N GLY A 22 13.90 -3.20 21.10
CA GLY A 22 14.06 -4.65 20.99
C GLY A 22 13.54 -5.27 19.68
N ILE A 23 13.44 -4.48 18.61
CA ILE A 23 12.88 -4.89 17.32
C ILE A 23 13.98 -5.54 16.48
N ALA A 24 13.94 -6.87 16.30
CA ALA A 24 14.99 -7.59 15.56
C ALA A 24 15.00 -7.28 14.05
N GLY A 25 13.84 -7.01 13.45
CA GLY A 25 13.72 -6.68 12.04
C GLY A 25 12.41 -5.94 11.75
N GLU A 26 12.34 -5.33 10.58
CA GLU A 26 11.27 -4.42 10.21
C GLU A 26 10.88 -4.55 8.73
N VAL A 27 9.62 -4.21 8.44
CA VAL A 27 9.13 -3.97 7.09
C VAL A 27 9.05 -2.47 6.87
N VAL A 28 9.70 -1.97 5.82
CA VAL A 28 9.84 -0.54 5.54
C VAL A 28 8.93 -0.15 4.39
N TYR A 29 7.93 0.68 4.70
CA TYR A 29 7.02 1.30 3.75
C TYR A 29 7.56 2.66 3.31
N ALA A 30 7.09 3.14 2.17
CA ALA A 30 7.31 4.52 1.76
C ALA A 30 6.46 5.45 2.63
N ASP A 31 7.09 6.50 3.15
CA ASP A 31 6.52 7.56 4.02
C ASP A 31 6.60 7.32 5.54
N GLY A 32 6.56 8.42 6.30
CA GLY A 32 6.54 8.45 7.76
C GLY A 32 5.56 9.52 8.27
N ILE A 33 5.17 9.39 9.54
CA ILE A 33 4.11 10.11 10.30
C ILE A 33 3.88 11.61 9.97
N THR A 34 4.86 12.32 9.41
CA THR A 34 4.78 13.74 9.09
C THR A 34 4.38 14.06 7.64
N GLU A 35 4.30 13.07 6.73
CA GLU A 35 4.06 13.21 5.27
C GLU A 35 5.10 14.08 4.51
N MET A 36 6.01 14.75 5.21
CA MET A 36 7.07 15.59 4.66
C MET A 36 8.14 14.81 3.88
N ASN A 37 8.15 13.47 3.98
CA ASN A 37 9.10 12.58 3.33
C ASN A 37 8.43 11.66 2.29
N ALA A 38 7.16 11.90 1.97
CA ALA A 38 6.46 11.13 0.96
C ALA A 38 7.14 11.29 -0.41
N PRO A 39 7.17 10.23 -1.23
CA PRO A 39 7.67 10.34 -2.60
C PRO A 39 6.91 11.43 -3.38
N PRO A 40 7.58 12.22 -4.23
CA PRO A 40 6.92 13.29 -4.96
C PRO A 40 5.92 12.75 -5.99
N PHE A 41 5.11 13.65 -6.54
CA PHE A 41 4.20 13.39 -7.67
C PHE A 41 3.15 12.30 -7.41
N GLY A 42 2.78 12.09 -6.15
CA GLY A 42 1.79 11.10 -5.75
C GLY A 42 2.34 9.67 -5.69
N GLY A 43 3.66 9.47 -5.59
CA GLY A 43 4.21 8.18 -5.18
C GLY A 43 3.96 7.89 -3.69
N GLY A 44 4.42 6.74 -3.19
CA GLY A 44 4.27 6.35 -1.78
C GLY A 44 3.23 5.26 -1.54
N PHE A 45 2.63 5.19 -0.35
CA PHE A 45 1.55 4.22 -0.09
C PHE A 45 0.19 4.69 -0.64
N ALA A 46 -0.08 6.00 -0.67
CA ALA A 46 -1.38 6.53 -1.08
C ALA A 46 -1.66 6.33 -2.57
N MET A 47 -0.64 6.55 -3.42
CA MET A 47 -0.66 6.36 -4.89
C MET A 47 -2.03 6.62 -5.53
N PRO A 48 -2.52 7.88 -5.51
CA PRO A 48 -3.85 8.19 -6.01
C PRO A 48 -4.02 7.82 -7.48
N ALA A 49 -5.20 7.33 -7.82
CA ALA A 49 -5.56 6.89 -9.18
C ALA A 49 -6.18 8.00 -10.05
N GLU A 50 -6.40 9.18 -9.48
CA GLU A 50 -7.02 10.34 -10.12
C GLU A 50 -6.23 11.61 -9.81
N LYS A 51 -6.37 12.64 -10.65
CA LYS A 51 -5.70 13.95 -10.52
C LYS A 51 -4.15 13.84 -10.45
N VAL A 52 -3.58 12.83 -11.11
CA VAL A 52 -2.13 12.60 -11.23
C VAL A 52 -1.67 12.58 -12.69
N VAL A 53 -0.38 12.85 -12.91
CA VAL A 53 0.29 12.63 -14.19
C VAL A 53 1.05 11.29 -14.10
N PRO A 54 0.64 10.24 -14.83
CA PRO A 54 1.21 8.91 -14.70
C PRO A 54 2.74 8.84 -14.82
N GLU A 55 3.32 9.61 -15.75
CA GLU A 55 4.77 9.63 -15.96
C GLU A 55 5.51 10.22 -14.74
N LEU A 56 4.94 11.24 -14.10
CA LEU A 56 5.51 11.85 -12.90
C LEU A 56 5.37 10.94 -11.68
N GLN A 57 4.21 10.28 -11.51
CA GLN A 57 4.01 9.33 -10.41
C GLN A 57 4.98 8.15 -10.52
N TRP A 58 5.20 7.64 -11.73
CA TRP A 58 6.25 6.67 -12.02
C TRP A 58 7.64 7.16 -11.62
N ALA A 59 7.99 8.41 -11.96
CA ALA A 59 9.28 8.99 -11.59
C ALA A 59 9.44 9.11 -10.06
N GLY A 60 8.38 9.50 -9.34
CA GLY A 60 8.36 9.57 -7.88
C GLY A 60 8.56 8.20 -7.21
N CYS A 61 7.78 7.19 -7.63
CA CYS A 61 7.94 5.82 -7.14
C CYS A 61 9.34 5.26 -7.42
N ARG A 62 9.85 5.45 -8.65
CA ARG A 62 11.17 4.97 -9.04
C ARG A 62 12.30 5.61 -8.23
N ALA A 63 12.22 6.92 -7.99
CA ALA A 63 13.19 7.64 -7.16
C ALA A 63 13.20 7.11 -5.73
N HIS A 64 12.01 6.88 -5.15
CA HIS A 64 11.89 6.29 -3.83
C HIS A 64 12.42 4.86 -3.77
N ASN A 65 12.06 4.00 -4.72
CA ASN A 65 12.49 2.59 -4.74
C ASN A 65 14.03 2.46 -4.79
N ARG A 66 14.71 3.36 -5.52
CA ARG A 66 16.18 3.44 -5.54
C ARG A 66 16.76 3.79 -4.18
N TRP A 67 16.25 4.84 -3.55
CA TRP A 67 16.67 5.21 -2.20
C TRP A 67 16.39 4.08 -1.19
N LEU A 68 15.20 3.46 -1.25
CA LEU A 68 14.81 2.40 -0.35
C LEU A 68 15.70 1.16 -0.49
N SER A 69 16.07 0.80 -1.72
CA SER A 69 17.03 -0.28 -1.99
C SER A 69 18.37 -0.01 -1.30
N GLU A 70 18.92 1.20 -1.46
CA GLU A 70 20.17 1.60 -0.79
C GLU A 70 20.02 1.59 0.74
N PHE A 71 18.89 2.06 1.26
CA PHE A 71 18.60 2.10 2.70
C PHE A 71 18.47 0.70 3.32
N VAL A 72 17.81 -0.22 2.63
CA VAL A 72 17.69 -1.64 3.01
C VAL A 72 19.07 -2.30 2.99
N ALA A 73 19.89 -2.03 1.98
CA ALA A 73 21.24 -2.59 1.85
C ALA A 73 22.19 -2.22 3.00
N ARG A 74 21.86 -1.22 3.82
CA ARG A 74 22.62 -0.86 5.03
C ARG A 74 22.41 -1.83 6.21
N ALA A 75 21.32 -2.58 6.23
CA ALA A 75 21.02 -3.61 7.24
C ALA A 75 20.10 -4.69 6.64
N PRO A 76 20.55 -5.41 5.59
CA PRO A 76 19.70 -6.30 4.78
C PRO A 76 19.17 -7.51 5.55
N GLU A 77 19.82 -7.89 6.65
CA GLU A 77 19.37 -8.93 7.57
C GLU A 77 18.25 -8.48 8.51
N ARG A 78 18.05 -7.16 8.64
CA ARG A 78 17.03 -6.56 9.51
C ARG A 78 15.90 -5.88 8.75
N ARG A 79 16.13 -5.45 7.51
CA ARG A 79 15.17 -4.62 6.75
C ARG A 79 14.57 -5.35 5.57
N CYS A 80 13.24 -5.32 5.51
CA CYS A 80 12.44 -5.77 4.38
C CYS A 80 11.78 -4.55 3.71
N GLY A 81 12.35 -4.04 2.62
CA GLY A 81 11.79 -2.89 1.90
C GLY A 81 10.66 -3.29 0.94
N LEU A 82 9.63 -2.45 0.89
CA LEU A 82 8.49 -2.58 -0.01
C LEU A 82 8.53 -1.52 -1.13
N GLY A 83 8.70 -1.97 -2.38
CA GLY A 83 8.73 -1.06 -3.52
C GLY A 83 7.35 -0.50 -3.87
N CYS A 84 7.26 0.80 -4.11
CA CYS A 84 6.02 1.44 -4.60
C CYS A 84 5.82 1.12 -6.08
N ILE A 85 4.68 0.52 -6.43
CA ILE A 85 4.32 0.23 -7.82
C ILE A 85 2.98 0.92 -8.15
N PRO A 86 2.98 1.93 -9.04
CA PRO A 86 1.75 2.58 -9.47
C PRO A 86 1.07 1.74 -10.57
N ILE A 87 0.54 0.58 -10.17
CA ILE A 87 0.10 -0.52 -11.07
C ILE A 87 -0.94 -0.16 -12.12
N PHE A 88 -1.63 0.98 -11.95
CA PHE A 88 -2.72 1.39 -12.84
C PHE A 88 -2.20 1.90 -14.19
N TRP A 89 -0.93 2.30 -14.26
CA TRP A 89 -0.31 2.90 -15.44
C TRP A 89 0.69 1.93 -16.07
N GLU A 90 0.34 1.39 -17.24
CA GLU A 90 1.17 0.50 -18.05
C GLU A 90 1.56 -0.81 -17.32
N VAL A 91 0.85 -1.89 -17.63
CA VAL A 91 1.00 -3.19 -16.96
C VAL A 91 2.41 -3.75 -17.16
N GLU A 92 2.95 -3.59 -18.36
CA GLU A 92 4.28 -4.06 -18.75
C GLU A 92 5.36 -3.37 -17.93
N LYS A 93 5.25 -2.04 -17.76
CA LYS A 93 6.15 -1.24 -16.94
C LYS A 93 6.07 -1.60 -15.45
N ALA A 94 4.87 -1.94 -14.96
CA ALA A 94 4.70 -2.47 -13.61
C ALA A 94 5.46 -3.78 -13.41
N VAL A 95 5.37 -4.71 -14.37
CA VAL A 95 6.12 -5.97 -14.32
C VAL A 95 7.64 -5.74 -14.36
N GLU A 96 8.13 -4.83 -15.20
CA GLU A 96 9.55 -4.46 -15.26
C GLU A 96 10.05 -3.87 -13.93
N GLU A 97 9.28 -2.97 -13.32
CA GLU A 97 9.65 -2.37 -12.03
C GLU A 97 9.64 -3.43 -10.90
N ILE A 98 8.70 -4.37 -10.93
CA ILE A 98 8.62 -5.47 -9.96
C ILE A 98 9.87 -6.36 -10.05
N GLN A 99 10.29 -6.71 -11.28
CA GLN A 99 11.55 -7.43 -11.51
C GLN A 99 12.74 -6.63 -10.97
N TRP A 100 12.80 -5.34 -11.28
CA TRP A 100 13.87 -4.48 -10.75
C TRP A 100 13.88 -4.44 -9.21
N CYS A 101 12.71 -4.34 -8.57
CA CYS A 101 12.61 -4.33 -7.10
C CYS A 101 13.22 -5.60 -6.52
N ARG A 102 12.90 -6.77 -7.10
CA ARG A 102 13.48 -8.05 -6.70
C ARG A 102 15.00 -8.07 -6.86
N ASP A 103 15.49 -7.64 -8.02
CA ASP A 103 16.91 -7.66 -8.36
C ASP A 103 17.73 -6.70 -7.48
N ASN A 104 17.08 -5.69 -6.89
CA ASN A 104 17.70 -4.66 -6.06
C ASN A 104 17.38 -4.85 -4.56
N GLY A 105 17.07 -6.08 -4.15
CA GLY A 105 17.01 -6.49 -2.74
C GLY A 105 15.71 -6.12 -2.01
N LEU A 106 14.72 -5.55 -2.69
CA LEU A 106 13.39 -5.35 -2.12
C LEU A 106 12.64 -6.70 -2.09
N ARG A 107 11.82 -6.90 -1.06
CA ARG A 107 11.22 -8.21 -0.73
C ARG A 107 9.70 -8.20 -0.75
N GLY A 108 9.10 -7.05 -0.96
CA GLY A 108 7.68 -6.92 -1.24
C GLY A 108 7.40 -5.61 -1.97
N LEU A 109 6.12 -5.33 -2.16
CA LEU A 109 5.61 -4.23 -2.95
C LEU A 109 4.45 -3.58 -2.22
N THR A 110 4.26 -2.28 -2.42
CA THR A 110 3.10 -1.54 -1.95
C THR A 110 2.26 -1.12 -3.14
N PHE A 111 0.97 -1.47 -3.12
CA PHE A 111 0.00 -1.17 -4.16
C PHE A 111 -1.08 -0.19 -3.64
N PRO A 112 -1.66 0.67 -4.51
CA PRO A 112 -2.67 1.65 -4.12
C PRO A 112 -4.00 1.01 -3.69
N ILE A 113 -4.58 1.40 -2.56
CA ILE A 113 -5.85 0.80 -2.08
C ILE A 113 -7.09 1.28 -2.85
N ALA A 114 -7.03 2.46 -3.49
CA ALA A 114 -8.12 3.03 -4.25
C ALA A 114 -7.76 3.14 -5.74
N TRP A 115 -8.63 2.60 -6.59
CA TRP A 115 -8.44 2.60 -8.05
C TRP A 115 -9.23 3.68 -8.78
N GLY A 116 -10.12 4.43 -8.11
CA GLY A 116 -10.93 5.47 -8.74
C GLY A 116 -11.63 4.97 -10.00
N LYS A 117 -11.32 5.58 -11.15
CA LYS A 117 -11.85 5.19 -12.48
C LYS A 117 -11.03 4.12 -13.21
N GLN A 118 -9.93 3.65 -12.61
CA GLN A 118 -9.09 2.60 -13.17
C GLN A 118 -9.76 1.24 -13.00
N ALA A 119 -9.20 0.22 -13.66
CA ALA A 119 -9.76 -1.11 -13.54
C ALA A 119 -9.60 -1.63 -12.09
N PRO A 120 -10.62 -2.30 -11.55
CA PRO A 120 -10.56 -2.90 -10.21
C PRO A 120 -9.63 -4.11 -10.15
N TYR A 121 -9.23 -4.51 -8.95
CA TYR A 121 -8.21 -5.53 -8.70
C TYR A 121 -8.48 -6.95 -9.25
N HIS A 122 -9.73 -7.28 -9.59
CA HIS A 122 -10.08 -8.55 -10.24
C HIS A 122 -9.93 -8.54 -11.76
N HIS A 123 -9.71 -7.37 -12.36
CA HIS A 123 -9.69 -7.24 -13.81
C HIS A 123 -8.49 -8.02 -14.40
N PRO A 124 -8.68 -8.91 -15.38
CA PRO A 124 -7.62 -9.77 -15.91
C PRO A 124 -6.41 -9.05 -16.50
N ARG A 125 -6.54 -7.75 -16.81
CA ARG A 125 -5.39 -6.90 -17.22
C ARG A 125 -4.23 -6.93 -16.22
N TYR A 126 -4.49 -7.19 -14.94
CA TYR A 126 -3.45 -7.24 -13.91
C TYR A 126 -2.88 -8.66 -13.71
N ASP A 127 -3.39 -9.67 -14.42
CA ASP A 127 -2.87 -11.04 -14.35
C ASP A 127 -1.35 -11.14 -14.60
N PRO A 128 -0.74 -10.38 -15.53
CA PRO A 128 0.73 -10.35 -15.66
C PRO A 128 1.45 -9.85 -14.40
N ILE A 129 0.87 -8.89 -13.67
CA ILE A 129 1.41 -8.38 -12.41
C ILE A 129 1.29 -9.43 -11.32
N TRP A 130 0.14 -10.09 -11.20
CA TRP A 130 -0.05 -11.18 -10.24
C TRP A 130 0.92 -12.33 -10.48
N ALA A 131 1.09 -12.73 -11.75
CA ALA A 131 2.08 -13.72 -12.15
C ALA A 131 3.50 -13.29 -11.74
N ALA A 132 3.90 -12.05 -12.05
CA ALA A 132 5.23 -11.55 -11.72
C ALA A 132 5.48 -11.53 -10.20
N CYS A 133 4.54 -11.03 -9.39
CA CYS A 133 4.66 -11.05 -7.93
C CYS A 133 4.79 -12.48 -7.38
N GLN A 134 3.99 -13.40 -7.92
CA GLN A 134 4.01 -14.80 -7.53
C GLN A 134 5.35 -15.48 -7.87
N ASP A 135 5.81 -15.34 -9.11
CA ASP A 135 6.97 -16.04 -9.64
C ASP A 135 8.27 -15.53 -9.00
N LEU A 136 8.29 -14.26 -8.58
CA LEU A 136 9.42 -13.64 -7.89
C LEU A 136 9.36 -13.75 -6.35
N ASP A 137 8.31 -14.38 -5.82
CA ASP A 137 8.03 -14.51 -4.39
C ASP A 137 8.07 -13.14 -3.65
N LEU A 138 7.39 -12.15 -4.23
CA LEU A 138 7.21 -10.82 -3.66
C LEU A 138 5.80 -10.67 -3.10
N SER A 139 5.69 -10.25 -1.83
CA SER A 139 4.39 -9.95 -1.22
C SER A 139 3.83 -8.62 -1.73
N ILE A 140 2.52 -8.59 -1.95
CA ILE A 140 1.78 -7.35 -2.21
C ILE A 140 1.26 -6.83 -0.88
N ASN A 141 1.44 -5.55 -0.61
CA ASN A 141 1.02 -4.92 0.62
C ASN A 141 0.08 -3.76 0.30
N PHE A 142 -1.09 -3.81 0.92
CA PHE A 142 -2.05 -2.72 0.95
C PHE A 142 -1.94 -2.06 2.31
N HIS A 143 -1.56 -0.78 2.33
CA HIS A 143 -1.45 0.00 3.55
C HIS A 143 -2.63 0.94 3.67
N VAL A 144 -3.11 1.18 4.90
CA VAL A 144 -4.13 2.20 5.14
C VAL A 144 -3.63 3.58 4.68
N GLY A 145 -4.54 4.48 4.32
CA GLY A 145 -4.20 5.90 4.17
C GLY A 145 -4.73 6.60 2.92
N HIS A 146 -5.47 5.92 2.05
CA HIS A 146 -6.32 6.58 1.05
C HIS A 146 -7.80 6.25 1.26
N ALA A 147 -8.60 7.28 1.52
CA ALA A 147 -10.05 7.25 1.44
C ALA A 147 -10.53 8.56 0.79
N PRO A 148 -11.80 8.67 0.39
CA PRO A 148 -12.36 9.94 -0.10
C PRO A 148 -12.42 10.96 1.06
N HIS A 149 -11.31 11.63 1.36
CA HIS A 149 -11.19 12.51 2.53
C HIS A 149 -12.26 13.62 2.56
N GLU A 150 -12.71 14.07 1.39
CA GLU A 150 -13.76 15.09 1.30
C GLU A 150 -15.11 14.63 1.88
N ASP A 151 -15.39 13.33 1.90
CA ASP A 151 -16.60 12.75 2.51
C ASP A 151 -16.57 12.85 4.04
N TYR A 152 -15.38 12.93 4.64
CA TYR A 152 -15.18 12.95 6.09
C TYR A 152 -14.89 14.34 6.65
N PHE A 153 -14.11 15.14 5.91
CA PHE A 153 -13.56 16.41 6.38
C PHE A 153 -14.10 17.63 5.62
N GLY A 154 -14.92 17.43 4.58
CA GLY A 154 -15.34 18.49 3.68
C GLY A 154 -14.28 18.84 2.63
N PRO A 155 -14.44 19.95 1.88
CA PRO A 155 -13.54 20.30 0.78
C PRO A 155 -12.07 20.41 1.20
N ILE A 156 -11.15 19.89 0.37
CA ILE A 156 -9.71 19.97 0.60
C ILE A 156 -9.02 20.56 -0.65
N PRO A 157 -8.36 21.74 -0.54
CA PRO A 157 -8.16 22.55 0.66
C PRO A 157 -9.47 23.20 1.15
N ALA A 158 -9.52 23.53 2.44
CA ALA A 158 -10.65 24.22 3.02
C ALA A 158 -10.93 25.55 2.29
N THR A 159 -12.21 25.82 2.07
CA THR A 159 -12.75 27.06 1.50
C THR A 159 -13.30 27.97 2.61
N GLU A 160 -13.66 29.22 2.26
CA GLU A 160 -14.31 30.15 3.21
C GLU A 160 -15.61 29.59 3.82
N ASP A 161 -16.32 28.74 3.07
CA ASP A 161 -17.57 28.08 3.49
C ASP A 161 -17.34 26.76 4.25
N SER A 162 -16.07 26.35 4.45
CA SER A 162 -15.78 25.09 5.12
C SER A 162 -16.13 25.16 6.61
N VAL A 163 -16.93 24.19 7.05
CA VAL A 163 -17.34 24.05 8.45
C VAL A 163 -16.57 22.92 9.13
N THR A 164 -16.30 23.07 10.42
CA THR A 164 -15.77 21.95 11.22
C THR A 164 -16.84 20.88 11.36
N LEU A 165 -16.54 19.67 10.88
CA LEU A 165 -17.45 18.52 10.98
C LEU A 165 -17.22 17.78 12.31
N PRO A 166 -18.20 17.77 13.23
CA PRO A 166 -18.03 17.11 14.53
C PRO A 166 -17.75 15.61 14.37
N GLY A 167 -16.71 15.12 15.04
CA GLY A 167 -16.38 13.69 15.06
C GLY A 167 -15.67 13.16 13.80
N ALA A 168 -15.35 14.01 12.82
CA ALA A 168 -14.75 13.61 11.53
C ALA A 168 -13.56 12.64 11.66
N VAL A 169 -12.62 12.92 12.55
CA VAL A 169 -11.45 12.05 12.79
C VAL A 169 -11.86 10.67 13.30
N GLY A 170 -12.81 10.62 14.24
CA GLY A 170 -13.30 9.35 14.79
C GLY A 170 -14.04 8.51 13.74
N ILE A 171 -14.83 9.17 12.88
CA ILE A 171 -15.52 8.52 11.76
C ILE A 171 -14.47 7.96 10.76
N TYR A 172 -13.52 8.80 10.33
CA TYR A 172 -12.46 8.41 9.40
C TYR A 172 -11.66 7.21 9.91
N ILE A 173 -11.12 7.27 11.14
CA ILE A 173 -10.31 6.17 11.71
C ILE A 173 -11.14 4.88 11.86
N SER A 174 -12.45 4.98 12.08
CA SER A 174 -13.34 3.82 12.16
C SER A 174 -13.66 3.21 10.80
N GLU A 175 -13.65 3.99 9.72
CA GLU A 175 -14.05 3.53 8.38
C GLU A 175 -12.89 3.22 7.42
N VAL A 176 -11.73 3.86 7.60
CA VAL A 176 -10.61 3.80 6.65
C VAL A 176 -10.09 2.36 6.45
N CYS A 177 -10.28 1.47 7.43
CA CYS A 177 -9.95 0.05 7.29
C CYS A 177 -10.75 -0.62 6.16
N TRP A 178 -12.02 -0.24 5.94
CA TRP A 178 -12.84 -0.79 4.85
C TRP A 178 -12.34 -0.40 3.47
N TRP A 179 -11.72 0.77 3.34
CA TRP A 179 -11.03 1.18 2.12
C TRP A 179 -9.75 0.37 1.90
N ALA A 180 -8.97 0.16 2.96
CA ALA A 180 -7.72 -0.59 2.89
C ALA A 180 -7.92 -2.06 2.50
N ILE A 181 -8.98 -2.70 3.01
CA ILE A 181 -9.29 -4.11 2.71
C ILE A 181 -10.12 -4.29 1.44
N ARG A 182 -10.64 -3.21 0.85
CA ARG A 182 -11.48 -3.26 -0.34
C ARG A 182 -10.85 -4.09 -1.48
N PRO A 183 -9.52 -4.00 -1.79
CA PRO A 183 -8.90 -4.87 -2.78
C PRO A 183 -9.09 -6.37 -2.51
N LEU A 184 -9.07 -6.81 -1.25
CA LEU A 184 -9.24 -8.22 -0.86
C LEU A 184 -10.54 -8.80 -1.41
N THR A 185 -11.65 -8.09 -1.20
CA THR A 185 -12.97 -8.52 -1.62
C THR A 185 -13.01 -8.78 -3.12
N PHE A 186 -12.46 -7.84 -3.90
CA PHE A 186 -12.42 -7.98 -5.35
C PHE A 186 -11.47 -9.09 -5.78
N MET A 187 -10.30 -9.24 -5.16
CA MET A 187 -9.35 -10.28 -5.52
C MET A 187 -9.90 -11.70 -5.24
N ILE A 188 -10.57 -11.91 -4.10
CA ILE A 188 -11.21 -13.19 -3.75
C ILE A 188 -12.34 -13.50 -4.73
N TRP A 189 -13.35 -12.63 -4.84
CA TRP A 189 -14.48 -12.88 -5.76
C TRP A 189 -14.05 -12.94 -7.22
N GLY A 190 -12.97 -12.23 -7.55
CA GLY A 190 -12.35 -12.21 -8.86
C GLY A 190 -11.57 -13.46 -9.23
N GLY A 191 -11.45 -14.44 -8.33
CA GLY A 191 -10.72 -15.68 -8.59
C GLY A 191 -9.19 -15.49 -8.69
N VAL A 192 -8.64 -14.39 -8.14
CA VAL A 192 -7.22 -14.05 -8.33
C VAL A 192 -6.34 -15.08 -7.62
N PHE A 193 -6.71 -15.50 -6.41
CA PHE A 193 -5.93 -16.47 -5.64
C PHE A 193 -6.05 -17.89 -6.20
N GLU A 194 -7.12 -18.21 -6.93
CA GLU A 194 -7.31 -19.46 -7.66
C GLU A 194 -6.42 -19.51 -8.90
N ARG A 195 -6.29 -18.39 -9.63
CA ARG A 195 -5.37 -18.27 -10.77
C ARG A 195 -3.90 -18.20 -10.34
N PHE A 196 -3.62 -17.59 -9.19
CA PHE A 196 -2.28 -17.34 -8.67
C PHE A 196 -2.14 -17.86 -7.22
N PRO A 197 -2.12 -19.19 -7.00
CA PRO A 197 -2.22 -19.82 -5.67
C PRO A 197 -1.02 -19.62 -4.75
N LYS A 198 0.11 -19.11 -5.26
CA LYS A 198 1.28 -18.77 -4.42
C LYS A 198 1.39 -17.26 -4.15
N LEU A 199 0.45 -16.46 -4.67
CA LEU A 199 0.44 -15.01 -4.46
C LEU A 199 0.21 -14.70 -2.98
N LYS A 200 1.04 -13.82 -2.42
CA LYS A 200 0.96 -13.41 -1.01
C LYS A 200 0.52 -11.96 -0.94
N VAL A 201 -0.52 -11.69 -0.17
CA VAL A 201 -1.06 -10.33 0.04
C VAL A 201 -1.17 -10.06 1.54
N ALA A 202 -0.76 -8.87 1.96
CA ALA A 202 -0.90 -8.39 3.33
C ALA A 202 -1.65 -7.06 3.39
N PHE A 203 -2.47 -6.89 4.42
CA PHE A 203 -3.21 -5.67 4.72
C PHE A 203 -2.63 -5.08 6.01
N THR A 204 -2.09 -3.86 5.91
CA THR A 204 -1.27 -3.24 6.96
C THR A 204 -2.02 -2.06 7.56
N GLU A 205 -1.94 -1.93 8.90
CA GLU A 205 -2.62 -0.86 9.66
C GLU A 205 -4.14 -0.81 9.42
N SER A 206 -4.74 -1.94 9.06
CA SER A 206 -6.16 -2.05 8.67
C SER A 206 -7.03 -2.69 9.75
N THR A 207 -6.54 -2.74 10.99
CA THR A 207 -7.12 -3.52 12.11
C THR A 207 -7.25 -5.02 11.78
N THR A 208 -7.67 -5.82 12.76
CA THR A 208 -7.99 -7.25 12.54
C THR A 208 -9.43 -7.60 12.93
N VAL A 209 -10.23 -6.62 13.33
CA VAL A 209 -11.59 -6.83 13.88
C VAL A 209 -12.58 -7.31 12.83
N TRP A 210 -12.31 -7.06 11.54
CA TRP A 210 -13.17 -7.48 10.45
C TRP A 210 -12.91 -8.92 9.98
N VAL A 211 -11.72 -9.48 10.26
CA VAL A 211 -11.23 -10.69 9.58
C VAL A 211 -12.18 -11.89 9.74
N PRO A 212 -12.58 -12.30 10.97
CA PRO A 212 -13.42 -13.49 11.10
C PRO A 212 -14.83 -13.27 10.52
N GLU A 213 -15.48 -12.16 10.87
CA GLU A 213 -16.87 -11.88 10.53
C GLU A 213 -17.05 -11.58 9.04
N TYR A 214 -16.12 -10.86 8.43
CA TYR A 214 -16.20 -10.50 7.02
C TYR A 214 -15.94 -11.71 6.12
N LEU A 215 -14.96 -12.56 6.45
CA LEU A 215 -14.71 -13.78 5.70
C LEU A 215 -15.88 -14.76 5.84
N MET A 216 -16.46 -14.91 7.05
CA MET A 216 -17.66 -15.72 7.25
C MET A 216 -18.85 -15.20 6.43
N LEU A 217 -19.00 -13.88 6.31
CA LEU A 217 -20.01 -13.28 5.42
C LEU A 217 -19.75 -13.65 3.95
N MET A 218 -18.50 -13.57 3.49
CA MET A 218 -18.14 -13.93 2.11
C MET A 218 -18.41 -15.41 1.82
N ASP A 219 -18.04 -16.31 2.75
CA ASP A 219 -18.33 -17.74 2.66
C ASP A 219 -19.83 -18.01 2.58
N GLN A 220 -20.63 -17.38 3.45
CA GLN A 220 -22.08 -17.51 3.44
C GLN A 220 -22.66 -17.11 2.08
N ARG A 221 -22.16 -16.01 1.50
CA ARG A 221 -22.61 -15.48 0.20
C ARG A 221 -22.24 -16.43 -0.94
N TYR A 222 -21.07 -17.05 -0.88
CA TYR A 222 -20.63 -18.04 -1.87
C TYR A 222 -21.44 -19.34 -1.77
N SER A 223 -21.59 -19.90 -0.56
CA SER A 223 -22.17 -21.23 -0.35
C SER A 223 -23.70 -21.28 -0.43
N THR A 224 -24.38 -20.24 0.06
CA THR A 224 -25.83 -20.27 0.29
C THR A 224 -26.61 -19.53 -0.77
N THR A 225 -26.02 -18.45 -1.32
CA THR A 225 -26.73 -17.57 -2.26
C THR A 225 -26.18 -17.64 -3.68
N HIS A 226 -25.03 -18.29 -3.90
CA HIS A 226 -24.41 -18.51 -5.22
C HIS A 226 -24.28 -17.24 -6.06
N TYR A 227 -23.66 -16.19 -5.51
CA TYR A 227 -23.38 -14.95 -6.23
C TYR A 227 -22.17 -15.04 -7.19
N SER A 228 -21.50 -16.20 -7.25
CA SER A 228 -20.38 -16.52 -8.16
C SER A 228 -20.87 -17.11 -9.48
#